data_AF-A0A953QN28-F1
#
_entry.id   AF-A0A953QN28-F1
#
_cell.length_a   1.000
_cell.length_b   1.000
_cell.length_c   1.000
_cell.angle_alpha   90.00
_cell.angle_beta   90.00
_cell.angle_gamma   90.00
#
_symmetry.space_group_name_H-M   'P 1'
#
loop_
_entity.id
_entity.type
_entity.pdbx_description
1 polymer ?
#
loop_
_entity_poly.entity_id
_entity_poly.type
_entity_poly.pdbx_seq_one_letter_code
_entity_poly.pdbx_strand_id
1 'polypeptide(L)'
;MSRSPAFLIAAFSIATSCFAAGPSAAELAEQIRKAGLDPDECYRVREFSFQKEDIKIYFTEGYLIFSKPVSGNRRSAVFTAEVEGGDGEVLLLPPYRGERQSLAMFTQSANLDEHFQAALMIFTDASTQALLDRIIKDGAGKKAPEMGPALAEKWTPVLENVQNGFQIRMIEDLLAPAQEGGMLFLALSGRQVGTFDMLYDPRSREQIVAGQMAERNGRLTYNVWTSFAARSARNGKSRPEPSLFSL
;
A
#
# COMPACT_ATOMS: atom_id res chain seq x y z
N MET A 1 -54.16 64.12 -3.63
CA MET A 1 -53.37 63.77 -4.84
C MET A 1 -52.01 63.28 -4.37
N SER A 2 -51.95 61.98 -4.08
CA SER A 2 -51.16 60.96 -4.78
C SER A 2 -49.73 60.82 -4.23
N ARG A 3 -49.54 59.84 -3.33
CA ARG A 3 -48.25 59.29 -2.94
C ARG A 3 -48.08 57.95 -3.67
N SER A 4 -47.10 57.86 -4.56
CA SER A 4 -46.69 56.61 -5.20
C SER A 4 -45.98 55.71 -4.19
N PRO A 5 -46.27 54.39 -4.13
CA PRO A 5 -45.44 53.46 -3.39
C PRO A 5 -44.33 52.92 -4.31
N ALA A 6 -43.08 53.05 -3.87
CA ALA A 6 -41.95 52.39 -4.51
C ALA A 6 -41.98 50.89 -4.14
N PHE A 7 -42.14 50.03 -5.15
CA PHE A 7 -41.99 48.58 -4.99
C PHE A 7 -40.49 48.23 -4.88
N LEU A 8 -40.09 47.72 -3.72
CA LEU A 8 -38.81 47.06 -3.51
C LEU A 8 -38.91 45.62 -4.03
N ILE A 9 -38.31 45.36 -5.19
CA ILE A 9 -38.12 43.99 -5.70
C ILE A 9 -36.91 43.40 -4.98
N ALA A 10 -37.16 42.48 -4.04
CA ALA A 10 -36.11 41.67 -3.42
C ALA A 10 -35.64 40.60 -4.42
N ALA A 11 -34.43 40.76 -4.95
CA ALA A 11 -33.79 39.75 -5.79
C ALA A 11 -33.30 38.58 -4.89
N PHE A 12 -34.04 37.49 -4.88
CA PHE A 12 -33.65 36.24 -4.23
C PHE A 12 -32.61 35.53 -5.11
N SER A 13 -31.32 35.71 -4.79
CA SER A 13 -30.24 34.97 -5.46
C SER A 13 -30.28 33.51 -5.02
N ILE A 14 -30.77 32.63 -5.89
CA ILE A 14 -30.67 31.18 -5.72
C ILE A 14 -29.21 30.81 -5.99
N ALA A 15 -28.43 30.62 -4.93
CA ALA A 15 -27.11 30.03 -5.03
C ALA A 15 -27.26 28.56 -5.46
N THR A 16 -27.05 28.30 -6.75
CA THR A 16 -26.95 26.94 -7.28
C THR A 16 -25.65 26.34 -6.74
N SER A 17 -25.74 25.57 -5.67
CA SER A 17 -24.64 24.73 -5.23
C SER A 17 -24.39 23.67 -6.31
N CYS A 18 -23.41 23.91 -7.18
CA CYS A 18 -22.83 22.85 -7.99
C CYS A 18 -22.23 21.82 -7.04
N PHE A 19 -22.95 20.73 -6.79
CA PHE A 19 -22.32 19.51 -6.31
C PHE A 19 -21.34 19.07 -7.41
N ALA A 20 -20.05 19.31 -7.20
CA ALA A 20 -19.03 18.71 -8.04
C ALA A 20 -19.22 17.19 -7.94
N ALA A 21 -19.57 16.55 -9.05
CA ALA A 21 -19.54 15.10 -9.13
C ALA A 21 -18.11 14.65 -8.83
N GLY A 22 -17.95 13.68 -7.92
CA GLY A 22 -16.64 13.09 -7.64
C GLY A 22 -16.02 12.49 -8.91
N PRO A 23 -14.70 12.26 -8.91
CA PRO A 23 -14.01 11.71 -10.07
C PRO A 23 -14.61 10.35 -10.47
N SER A 24 -14.79 10.14 -11.76
CA SER A 24 -15.21 8.86 -12.32
C SER A 24 -14.16 7.76 -12.10
N ALA A 25 -14.58 6.50 -12.16
CA ALA A 25 -13.66 5.37 -12.06
C ALA A 25 -12.55 5.41 -13.14
N ALA A 26 -12.86 5.91 -14.34
CA ALA A 26 -11.88 6.06 -15.42
C ALA A 26 -10.84 7.16 -15.11
N GLU A 27 -11.28 8.29 -14.54
CA GLU A 27 -10.37 9.37 -14.11
C GLU A 27 -9.47 8.90 -12.96
N LEU A 28 -10.02 8.15 -11.99
CA LEU A 28 -9.22 7.56 -10.91
C LEU A 28 -8.21 6.54 -11.45
N ALA A 29 -8.62 5.68 -12.38
CA ALA A 29 -7.75 4.72 -13.04
C ALA A 29 -6.55 5.42 -13.72
N GLU A 30 -6.81 6.54 -14.40
CA GLU A 30 -5.79 7.35 -15.03
C GLU A 30 -4.87 8.03 -14.01
N GLN A 31 -5.42 8.59 -12.92
CA GLN A 31 -4.65 9.22 -11.86
C GLN A 31 -3.72 8.24 -11.16
N ILE A 32 -4.19 7.04 -10.81
CA ILE A 32 -3.37 5.96 -10.22
C ILE A 32 -2.18 5.66 -11.12
N ARG A 33 -2.44 5.46 -12.41
CA ARG A 33 -1.41 5.09 -13.38
C ARG A 33 -0.41 6.21 -13.65
N LYS A 34 -0.80 7.48 -13.51
CA LYS A 34 0.07 8.66 -13.73
C LYS A 34 0.75 9.19 -12.47
N ALA A 35 0.36 8.71 -11.28
CA ALA A 35 0.87 9.26 -10.02
C ALA A 35 2.38 9.07 -9.90
N GLY A 36 2.87 7.84 -10.15
CA GLY A 36 4.28 7.48 -9.99
C GLY A 36 4.82 7.81 -8.60
N LEU A 37 6.15 7.86 -8.48
CA LEU A 37 6.83 8.28 -7.26
C LEU A 37 6.97 9.80 -7.19
N ASP A 38 6.97 10.33 -5.96
CA ASP A 38 7.11 11.74 -5.64
C ASP A 38 8.56 12.03 -5.21
N PRO A 39 9.38 12.69 -6.05
CA PRO A 39 10.77 12.99 -5.73
C PRO A 39 10.94 13.86 -4.47
N ASP A 40 9.93 14.66 -4.12
CA ASP A 40 9.99 15.57 -2.95
C ASP A 40 9.66 14.85 -1.63
N GLU A 41 9.18 13.61 -1.71
CA GLU A 41 8.83 12.75 -0.59
C GLU A 41 9.74 11.51 -0.53
N CYS A 42 11.03 11.78 -0.54
CA CYS A 42 12.10 10.81 -0.32
C CYS A 42 12.77 11.06 1.04
N TYR A 43 12.98 9.98 1.79
CA TYR A 43 13.49 10.01 3.16
C TYR A 43 14.62 9.00 3.33
N ARG A 44 15.73 9.42 3.92
CA ARG A 44 16.70 8.51 4.53
C ARG A 44 16.12 8.01 5.85
N VAL A 45 15.87 6.71 5.97
CA VAL A 45 15.30 6.09 7.17
C VAL A 45 16.31 5.19 7.86
N ARG A 46 16.24 5.13 9.18
CA ARG A 46 17.10 4.28 10.02
C ARG A 46 16.32 3.77 11.23
N GLU A 47 16.52 2.49 11.57
CA GLU A 47 15.90 1.81 12.72
C GLU A 47 14.38 2.01 12.79
N PHE A 48 13.73 1.95 11.63
CA PHE A 48 12.30 2.21 11.50
C PHE A 48 11.54 0.91 11.25
N SER A 49 10.34 0.76 11.82
CA SER A 49 9.54 -0.45 11.63
C SER A 49 8.08 -0.17 11.33
N PHE A 50 7.53 -1.04 10.51
CA PHE A 50 6.13 -1.07 10.11
C PHE A 50 5.55 -2.46 10.40
N GLN A 51 4.32 -2.50 10.89
CA GLN A 51 3.62 -3.75 11.13
C GLN A 51 2.20 -3.65 10.61
N LYS A 52 1.78 -4.68 9.88
CA LYS A 52 0.39 -4.92 9.49
C LYS A 52 0.04 -6.35 9.87
N GLU A 53 -0.83 -6.49 10.87
CA GLU A 53 -1.22 -7.79 11.42
C GLU A 53 -0.02 -8.67 11.85
N ASP A 54 0.25 -9.77 11.15
CA ASP A 54 1.37 -10.68 11.42
C ASP A 54 2.60 -10.40 10.53
N ILE A 55 2.51 -9.42 9.61
CA ILE A 55 3.62 -8.98 8.75
C ILE A 55 4.37 -7.86 9.48
N LYS A 56 5.66 -8.04 9.72
CA LYS A 56 6.53 -7.02 10.28
C LYS A 56 7.66 -6.71 9.33
N ILE A 57 7.95 -5.44 9.14
CA ILE A 57 9.02 -4.95 8.29
C ILE A 57 9.90 -4.03 9.13
N TYR A 58 11.20 -4.26 9.06
CA TYR A 58 12.23 -3.41 9.63
C TYR A 58 13.01 -2.79 8.48
N PHE A 59 13.11 -1.47 8.52
CA PHE A 59 13.94 -0.66 7.65
C PHE A 59 15.14 -0.22 8.48
N THR A 60 16.14 -1.10 8.57
CA THR A 60 17.35 -0.89 9.37
C THR A 60 18.08 0.35 8.87
N GLU A 61 18.33 0.42 7.56
CA GLU A 61 19.03 1.55 6.95
C GLU A 61 18.71 1.57 5.44
N GLY A 62 18.09 2.63 4.95
CA GLY A 62 17.88 2.82 3.51
C GLY A 62 17.22 4.14 3.12
N TYR A 63 16.71 4.20 1.90
CA TYR A 63 15.83 5.27 1.44
C TYR A 63 14.41 4.75 1.28
N LEU A 64 13.43 5.58 1.67
CA LEU A 64 12.02 5.34 1.46
C LEU A 64 11.44 6.50 0.64
N ILE A 65 10.90 6.20 -0.53
CA ILE A 65 10.25 7.16 -1.43
C ILE A 65 8.77 6.83 -1.56
N PHE A 66 7.91 7.85 -1.46
CA PHE A 66 6.46 7.68 -1.52
C PHE A 66 5.88 8.02 -2.90
N SER A 67 4.72 7.44 -3.23
CA SER A 67 3.97 7.82 -4.43
C SER A 67 3.41 9.23 -4.31
N LYS A 68 3.15 9.89 -5.45
CA LYS A 68 2.30 11.08 -5.44
C LYS A 68 0.90 10.74 -4.89
N PRO A 69 0.19 11.70 -4.27
CA PRO A 69 -1.14 11.44 -3.75
C PRO A 69 -2.14 11.28 -4.89
N VAL A 70 -3.05 10.32 -4.75
CA VAL A 70 -4.25 10.14 -5.59
C VAL A 70 -5.46 10.41 -4.71
N SER A 71 -6.30 11.37 -5.08
CA SER A 71 -7.41 11.84 -4.22
C SER A 71 -6.95 12.17 -2.79
N GLY A 72 -5.79 12.80 -2.65
CA GLY A 72 -5.20 13.18 -1.35
C GLY A 72 -4.49 12.06 -0.60
N ASN A 73 -4.53 10.82 -1.09
CA ASN A 73 -3.94 9.67 -0.40
C ASN A 73 -2.72 9.13 -1.15
N ARG A 74 -1.59 8.98 -0.48
CA ARG A 74 -0.44 8.24 -1.00
C ARG A 74 -0.72 6.75 -0.81
N ARG A 75 -0.60 5.98 -1.88
CA ARG A 75 -1.01 4.56 -1.91
C ARG A 75 0.15 3.62 -2.17
N SER A 76 1.37 4.14 -2.34
CA SER A 76 2.54 3.29 -2.52
C SER A 76 3.80 3.91 -1.94
N ALA A 77 4.76 3.06 -1.62
CA ALA A 77 6.09 3.45 -1.21
C ALA A 77 7.10 2.41 -1.70
N VAL A 78 8.33 2.86 -1.94
CA VAL A 78 9.45 1.97 -2.27
C VAL A 78 10.57 2.22 -1.28
N PHE A 79 11.06 1.13 -0.69
CA PHE A 79 12.29 1.12 0.08
C PHE A 79 13.44 0.54 -0.75
N THR A 80 14.62 1.12 -0.60
CA THR A 80 15.88 0.56 -1.10
C THR A 80 16.99 0.65 -0.05
N ALA A 81 17.73 -0.44 0.10
CA ALA A 81 18.91 -0.57 0.93
C ALA A 81 20.22 -0.22 0.17
N GLU A 82 20.14 0.54 -0.93
CA GLU A 82 21.29 0.95 -1.76
C GLU A 82 22.11 2.06 -1.09
N VAL A 83 22.67 1.75 0.06
CA VAL A 83 23.51 2.60 0.91
C VAL A 83 24.53 1.73 1.64
N GLU A 84 25.62 2.32 2.10
CA GLU A 84 26.57 1.59 2.94
C GLU A 84 25.90 1.10 4.22
N GLY A 85 26.04 -0.20 4.53
CA GLY A 85 25.36 -0.84 5.65
C GLY A 85 23.84 -0.95 5.48
N GLY A 86 23.32 -0.69 4.28
CA GLY A 86 21.89 -0.73 3.99
C GLY A 86 21.31 -2.12 4.19
N ASP A 87 20.17 -2.18 4.86
CA ASP A 87 19.48 -3.43 5.15
C ASP A 87 18.01 -3.19 5.48
N GLY A 88 17.17 -4.15 5.10
CA GLY A 88 15.80 -4.27 5.55
C GLY A 88 15.49 -5.73 5.84
N GLU A 89 14.54 -5.99 6.72
CA GLU A 89 14.19 -7.32 7.19
C GLU A 89 12.67 -7.47 7.25
N VAL A 90 12.15 -8.60 6.79
CA VAL A 90 10.73 -8.94 6.91
C VAL A 90 10.57 -10.20 7.74
N LEU A 91 9.64 -10.13 8.70
CA LEU A 91 9.25 -11.25 9.53
C LEU A 91 7.79 -11.63 9.27
N LEU A 92 7.56 -12.93 9.05
CA LEU A 92 6.23 -13.53 9.05
C LEU A 92 6.21 -14.77 9.96
N LEU A 93 5.25 -14.80 10.87
CA LEU A 93 5.09 -15.88 11.84
C LEU A 93 3.76 -16.62 11.62
N PRO A 94 3.70 -17.63 10.73
CA PRO A 94 2.48 -18.41 10.56
C PRO A 94 2.01 -19.03 11.88
N PRO A 95 0.72 -18.94 12.24
CA PRO A 95 0.23 -19.33 13.56
C PRO A 95 0.05 -20.84 13.72
N TYR A 96 -0.16 -21.57 12.62
CA TYR A 96 -0.58 -22.96 12.61
C TYR A 96 0.52 -23.87 12.02
N ARG A 97 0.53 -25.14 12.44
CA ARG A 97 1.62 -26.08 12.10
C ARG A 97 1.72 -26.39 10.60
N GLY A 98 0.58 -26.52 9.90
CA GLY A 98 0.58 -26.86 8.48
C GLY A 98 1.20 -25.77 7.62
N GLU A 99 0.93 -24.53 7.98
CA GLU A 99 1.35 -23.30 7.32
C GLU A 99 2.84 -23.05 7.54
N ARG A 100 3.35 -23.38 8.74
CA ARG A 100 4.79 -23.42 9.04
C ARG A 100 5.50 -24.52 8.25
N GLN A 101 4.90 -25.71 8.15
CA GLN A 101 5.47 -26.82 7.39
C GLN A 101 5.52 -26.49 5.90
N SER A 102 4.45 -25.92 5.34
CA SER A 102 4.41 -25.44 3.96
C SER A 102 5.51 -24.41 3.71
N LEU A 103 5.63 -23.39 4.57
CA LEU A 103 6.67 -22.36 4.45
C LEU A 103 8.08 -22.98 4.45
N ALA A 104 8.35 -23.89 5.38
CA ALA A 104 9.65 -24.56 5.50
C ALA A 104 10.04 -25.36 4.25
N MET A 105 9.07 -25.88 3.49
CA MET A 105 9.36 -26.57 2.21
C MET A 105 9.97 -25.63 1.16
N PHE A 106 9.67 -24.33 1.24
CA PHE A 106 10.18 -23.33 0.30
C PHE A 106 11.39 -22.58 0.84
N THR A 107 11.40 -22.22 2.13
CA THR A 107 12.39 -21.31 2.72
C THR A 107 13.37 -21.99 3.68
N GLN A 108 13.22 -23.30 3.93
CA GLN A 108 13.96 -24.05 4.95
C GLN A 108 13.76 -23.54 6.39
N SER A 109 12.75 -22.70 6.62
CA SER A 109 12.41 -22.18 7.94
C SER A 109 10.91 -22.23 8.20
N ALA A 110 10.53 -22.53 9.45
CA ALA A 110 9.13 -22.55 9.89
C ALA A 110 8.53 -21.14 10.04
N ASN A 111 9.37 -20.12 10.07
CA ASN A 111 9.00 -18.70 10.07
C ASN A 111 9.75 -18.01 8.93
N LEU A 112 9.16 -16.98 8.33
CA LEU A 112 9.90 -16.16 7.39
C LEU A 112 10.68 -15.14 8.20
N ASP A 113 11.99 -15.15 8.01
CA ASP A 113 12.93 -14.17 8.51
C ASP A 113 13.90 -13.92 7.35
N GLU A 114 13.64 -12.84 6.62
CA GLU A 114 14.32 -12.58 5.35
C GLU A 114 14.80 -11.13 5.29
N HIS A 115 16.12 -10.98 5.12
CA HIS A 115 16.71 -9.71 4.75
C HIS A 115 16.44 -9.41 3.28
N PHE A 116 16.17 -8.16 2.95
CA PHE A 116 15.87 -7.72 1.59
C PHE A 116 16.66 -6.45 1.21
N GLN A 117 16.82 -6.24 -0.09
CA GLN A 117 17.49 -5.06 -0.65
C GLN A 117 16.50 -3.99 -1.12
N ALA A 118 15.28 -4.40 -1.49
CA ALA A 118 14.24 -3.48 -1.90
C ALA A 118 12.87 -4.03 -1.50
N ALA A 119 11.94 -3.13 -1.19
CA ALA A 119 10.55 -3.45 -0.95
C ALA A 119 9.66 -2.43 -1.67
N LEU A 120 8.79 -2.91 -2.55
CA LEU A 120 7.72 -2.12 -3.13
C LEU A 120 6.43 -2.42 -2.39
N MET A 121 5.77 -1.37 -1.92
CA MET A 121 4.60 -1.46 -1.06
C MET A 121 3.43 -0.75 -1.72
N ILE A 122 2.29 -1.43 -1.76
CA ILE A 122 1.01 -0.90 -2.23
C ILE A 122 0.01 -0.99 -1.07
N PHE A 123 -0.66 0.12 -0.79
CA PHE A 123 -1.63 0.26 0.28
C PHE A 123 -2.95 0.73 -0.30
N THR A 124 -4.06 0.22 0.23
CA THR A 124 -5.39 0.81 -0.02
C THR A 124 -6.09 1.26 1.25
N ASP A 125 -5.40 1.22 2.39
CA ASP A 125 -5.81 1.88 3.64
C ASP A 125 -5.03 3.19 3.87
N ALA A 126 -5.15 3.74 5.07
CA ALA A 126 -4.42 4.93 5.53
C ALA A 126 -3.01 4.63 6.10
N SER A 127 -2.50 3.38 5.96
CA SER A 127 -1.22 2.99 6.58
C SER A 127 -0.03 3.79 6.03
N THR A 128 -0.07 4.22 4.77
CA THR A 128 0.99 5.05 4.18
C THR A 128 1.11 6.40 4.87
N GLN A 129 -0.02 7.04 5.19
CA GLN A 129 0.00 8.32 5.91
C GLN A 129 0.53 8.12 7.34
N ALA A 130 0.11 7.06 8.02
CA ALA A 130 0.63 6.73 9.34
C ALA A 130 2.15 6.44 9.32
N LEU A 131 2.64 5.80 8.25
CA LEU A 131 4.06 5.55 8.04
C LEU A 131 4.85 6.86 7.90
N LEU A 132 4.39 7.75 7.02
CA LEU A 132 5.00 9.06 6.78
C LEU A 132 4.98 9.93 8.04
N ASP A 133 3.84 9.97 8.73
CA ASP A 133 3.67 10.69 9.99
C ASP A 133 4.68 10.23 11.04
N ARG A 134 4.91 8.92 11.17
CA ARG A 134 5.89 8.37 12.12
C ARG A 134 7.32 8.70 11.73
N ILE A 135 7.66 8.66 10.44
CA ILE A 135 8.99 9.09 9.96
C ILE A 135 9.28 10.53 10.40
N ILE A 136 8.30 11.42 10.25
CA ILE A 136 8.42 12.84 10.59
C ILE A 136 8.41 13.07 12.11
N LYS A 137 7.43 12.48 12.82
CA LYS A 137 7.21 12.72 14.26
C LYS A 137 8.27 12.05 15.14
N ASP A 138 8.65 10.81 14.81
CA ASP A 138 9.59 10.02 15.62
C ASP A 138 11.06 10.38 15.27
N GLY A 139 11.27 11.24 14.26
CA GLY A 139 12.61 11.55 13.74
C GLY A 139 13.31 10.36 13.10
N ALA A 140 12.55 9.31 12.75
CA ALA A 140 13.06 8.05 12.20
C ALA A 140 13.54 8.17 10.74
N GLY A 141 13.34 9.34 10.12
CA GLY A 141 13.98 9.66 8.85
C GLY A 141 14.17 11.14 8.60
N LYS A 142 15.11 11.44 7.70
CA LYS A 142 15.43 12.79 7.23
C LYS A 142 15.07 12.89 5.75
N LYS A 143 14.46 14.00 5.33
CA LYS A 143 14.25 14.25 3.90
C LYS A 143 15.59 14.17 3.16
N ALA A 144 15.57 13.49 2.03
CA ALA A 144 16.71 13.29 1.13
C ALA A 144 16.30 13.70 -0.30
N PRO A 145 16.01 15.00 -0.53
CA PRO A 145 15.53 15.49 -1.83
C PRO A 145 16.53 15.25 -2.96
N GLU A 146 17.82 15.15 -2.65
CA GLU A 146 18.88 14.84 -3.62
C GLU A 146 18.75 13.43 -4.22
N MET A 147 18.19 12.47 -3.47
CA MET A 147 18.01 11.09 -3.94
C MET A 147 16.65 10.85 -4.60
N GLY A 148 15.67 11.70 -4.32
CA GLY A 148 14.30 11.57 -4.82
C GLY A 148 14.20 11.37 -6.33
N PRO A 149 14.81 12.25 -7.17
CA PRO A 149 14.73 12.12 -8.62
C PRO A 149 15.30 10.80 -9.15
N ALA A 150 16.46 10.37 -8.65
CA ALA A 150 17.11 9.13 -9.09
C ALA A 150 16.28 7.89 -8.72
N LEU A 151 15.71 7.87 -7.51
CA LEU A 151 14.84 6.77 -7.10
C LEU A 151 13.51 6.77 -7.85
N ALA A 152 12.92 7.94 -8.10
CA ALA A 152 11.68 8.05 -8.87
C ALA A 152 11.88 7.56 -10.31
N GLU A 153 12.96 7.95 -10.97
CA GLU A 153 13.31 7.50 -12.33
C GLU A 153 13.46 5.96 -12.39
N LYS A 154 14.20 5.39 -11.44
CA LYS A 154 14.47 3.96 -11.38
C LYS A 154 13.22 3.12 -11.07
N TRP A 155 12.41 3.56 -10.11
CA TRP A 155 11.37 2.70 -9.52
C TRP A 155 9.95 2.98 -10.02
N THR A 156 9.68 4.14 -10.63
CA THR A 156 8.34 4.42 -11.19
C THR A 156 7.89 3.37 -12.21
N PRO A 157 8.71 2.95 -13.20
CA PRO A 157 8.29 1.92 -14.16
C PRO A 157 7.97 0.56 -13.50
N VAL A 158 8.73 0.20 -12.46
CA VAL A 158 8.50 -1.02 -11.67
C VAL A 158 7.18 -0.92 -10.91
N LEU A 159 6.94 0.24 -10.28
CA LEU A 159 5.71 0.53 -9.57
C LEU A 159 4.49 0.47 -10.48
N GLU A 160 4.54 1.12 -11.64
CA GLU A 160 3.44 1.11 -12.61
C GLU A 160 3.12 -0.32 -13.07
N ASN A 161 4.15 -1.12 -13.38
CA ASN A 161 3.95 -2.52 -13.79
C ASN A 161 3.25 -3.35 -12.71
N VAL A 162 3.64 -3.19 -11.44
CA VAL A 162 3.02 -3.91 -10.32
C VAL A 162 1.61 -3.38 -10.03
N GLN A 163 1.42 -2.06 -10.00
CA GLN A 163 0.14 -1.42 -9.70
C GLN A 163 -0.96 -1.78 -10.70
N ASN A 164 -0.61 -2.05 -11.96
CA ASN A 164 -1.58 -2.50 -12.97
C ASN A 164 -2.38 -3.74 -12.53
N GLY A 165 -1.78 -4.64 -11.74
CA GLY A 165 -2.46 -5.81 -11.19
C GLY A 165 -3.48 -5.49 -10.07
N PHE A 166 -3.39 -4.30 -9.46
CA PHE A 166 -4.20 -3.89 -8.31
C PHE A 166 -5.18 -2.76 -8.62
N GLN A 167 -5.22 -2.27 -9.86
CA GLN A 167 -5.95 -1.06 -10.23
C GLN A 167 -7.43 -1.11 -9.86
N ILE A 168 -8.12 -2.22 -10.14
CA ILE A 168 -9.55 -2.39 -9.80
C ILE A 168 -9.73 -2.27 -8.29
N ARG A 169 -8.90 -2.98 -7.51
CA ARG A 169 -9.01 -2.96 -6.05
C ARG A 169 -8.70 -1.58 -5.45
N MET A 170 -7.72 -0.87 -6.01
CA MET A 170 -7.43 0.51 -5.60
C MET A 170 -8.59 1.46 -5.86
N ILE A 171 -9.26 1.33 -7.01
CA ILE A 171 -10.43 2.15 -7.36
C ILE A 171 -11.59 1.83 -6.41
N GLU A 172 -11.87 0.55 -6.17
CA GLU A 172 -12.90 0.12 -5.21
C GLU A 172 -12.67 0.75 -3.84
N ASP A 173 -11.45 0.64 -3.30
CA ASP A 173 -11.13 1.14 -1.96
C ASP A 173 -11.04 2.69 -1.90
N LEU A 174 -10.87 3.37 -3.04
CA LEU A 174 -11.00 4.83 -3.13
C LEU A 174 -12.46 5.29 -3.15
N LEU A 175 -13.37 4.45 -3.65
CA LEU A 175 -14.80 4.71 -3.69
C LEU A 175 -15.53 4.18 -2.43
N ALA A 176 -14.90 3.25 -1.70
CA ALA A 176 -15.41 2.68 -0.48
C ALA A 176 -15.52 3.71 0.67
N PRO A 177 -16.50 3.55 1.57
CA PRO A 177 -16.51 4.24 2.84
C PRO A 177 -15.20 3.99 3.61
N ALA A 178 -14.70 4.99 4.32
CA ALA A 178 -13.43 4.95 5.06
C ALA A 178 -13.30 3.86 6.14
N GLN A 179 -14.33 3.05 6.35
CA GLN A 179 -14.40 2.00 7.37
C GLN A 179 -14.05 0.60 6.84
N GLU A 180 -13.97 0.40 5.52
CA GLU A 180 -13.76 -0.91 4.85
C GLU A 180 -12.29 -1.40 4.84
N GLY A 181 -11.54 -1.09 5.90
CA GLY A 181 -10.14 -1.50 6.00
C GLY A 181 -9.32 -1.17 4.75
N GLY A 182 -8.28 -1.94 4.47
CA GLY A 182 -7.61 -1.88 3.18
C GLY A 182 -6.48 -2.89 3.08
N MET A 183 -6.11 -3.19 1.85
CA MET A 183 -5.09 -4.16 1.52
C MET A 183 -3.68 -3.59 1.70
N LEU A 184 -2.73 -4.49 1.89
CA LEU A 184 -1.30 -4.25 1.79
C LEU A 184 -0.72 -5.30 0.85
N PHE A 185 -0.06 -4.88 -0.21
CA PHE A 185 0.78 -5.75 -1.03
C PHE A 185 2.24 -5.34 -0.91
N LEU A 186 3.13 -6.32 -0.79
CA LEU A 186 4.57 -6.16 -0.69
C LEU A 186 5.23 -7.02 -1.77
N ALA A 187 6.03 -6.41 -2.64
CA ALA A 187 6.98 -7.13 -3.48
C ALA A 187 8.40 -6.86 -2.95
N LEU A 188 9.11 -7.94 -2.63
CA LEU A 188 10.37 -7.89 -1.88
C LEU A 188 11.48 -8.53 -2.71
N SER A 189 12.64 -7.88 -2.75
CA SER A 189 13.88 -8.45 -3.28
C SER A 189 14.70 -9.02 -2.13
N GLY A 190 14.41 -10.27 -1.75
CA GLY A 190 15.12 -11.00 -0.69
C GLY A 190 16.58 -11.30 -1.03
N ARG A 191 17.41 -11.49 0.00
CA ARG A 191 18.83 -11.85 -0.11
C ARG A 191 19.05 -13.37 -0.18
N GLN A 192 18.18 -14.17 0.43
CA GLN A 192 18.31 -15.63 0.48
C GLN A 192 17.26 -16.32 -0.40
N VAL A 193 15.99 -15.89 -0.33
CA VAL A 193 14.88 -16.58 -1.02
C VAL A 193 14.53 -15.98 -2.39
N GLY A 194 15.27 -14.95 -2.81
CA GLY A 194 15.08 -14.24 -4.09
C GLY A 194 13.90 -13.27 -4.05
N THR A 195 13.29 -12.99 -5.19
CA THR A 195 12.11 -12.10 -5.26
C THR A 195 10.85 -12.84 -4.85
N PHE A 196 10.08 -12.28 -3.92
CA PHE A 196 8.84 -12.87 -3.44
C PHE A 196 7.86 -11.76 -3.08
N ASP A 197 6.63 -12.13 -2.76
CA ASP A 197 5.59 -11.18 -2.41
C ASP A 197 4.73 -11.65 -1.24
N MET A 198 4.11 -10.67 -0.60
CA MET A 198 3.19 -10.87 0.51
C MET A 198 1.96 -10.00 0.31
N LEU A 199 0.80 -10.54 0.64
CA LEU A 199 -0.48 -9.86 0.57
C LEU A 199 -1.18 -9.95 1.93
N TYR A 200 -1.67 -8.82 2.40
CA TYR A 200 -2.77 -8.75 3.36
C TYR A 200 -4.00 -8.19 2.66
N ASP A 201 -5.11 -8.93 2.61
CA ASP A 201 -6.41 -8.44 2.11
C ASP A 201 -7.52 -8.75 3.12
N PRO A 202 -8.17 -7.74 3.73
CA PRO A 202 -9.25 -7.93 4.69
C PRO A 202 -10.47 -8.64 4.09
N ARG A 203 -10.64 -8.68 2.77
CA ARG A 203 -11.77 -9.35 2.11
C ARG A 203 -11.56 -10.86 1.93
N SER A 204 -10.33 -11.35 2.08
CA SER A 204 -10.03 -12.78 1.97
C SER A 204 -10.39 -13.53 3.26
N ARG A 205 -10.71 -14.82 3.14
CA ARG A 205 -10.84 -15.72 4.30
C ARG A 205 -9.49 -15.96 4.98
N GLU A 206 -8.46 -16.16 4.17
CA GLU A 206 -7.07 -16.19 4.60
C GLU A 206 -6.47 -14.85 4.20
N GLN A 207 -6.52 -13.89 5.14
CA GLN A 207 -6.14 -12.52 4.83
C GLN A 207 -4.67 -12.39 4.46
N ILE A 208 -3.78 -13.25 4.98
CA ILE A 208 -2.34 -13.15 4.76
C ILE A 208 -1.88 -14.28 3.86
N VAL A 209 -1.19 -13.93 2.77
CA VAL A 209 -0.56 -14.86 1.84
C VAL A 209 0.88 -14.42 1.63
N ALA A 210 1.82 -15.37 1.56
CA ALA A 210 3.17 -15.13 1.07
C ALA A 210 3.57 -16.21 0.07
N GLY A 211 4.30 -15.81 -0.97
CA GLY A 211 4.64 -16.69 -2.06
C GLY A 211 5.58 -16.06 -3.06
N GLN A 212 5.83 -16.79 -4.14
CA GLN A 212 6.76 -16.38 -5.18
C GLN A 212 6.25 -16.82 -6.56
N MET A 213 6.35 -15.90 -7.52
CA MET A 213 6.20 -16.23 -8.93
C MET A 213 7.39 -17.08 -9.40
N ALA A 214 7.12 -18.23 -9.99
CA ALA A 214 8.12 -19.15 -10.50
C ALA A 214 7.75 -19.61 -11.91
N GLU A 215 8.76 -19.74 -12.77
CA GLU A 215 8.59 -20.36 -14.08
C GLU A 215 8.77 -21.87 -13.97
N ARG A 216 7.78 -22.63 -14.46
CA ARG A 216 7.84 -24.10 -14.55
C ARG A 216 7.38 -24.52 -15.94
N ASN A 217 8.26 -25.18 -16.69
CA ASN A 217 7.98 -25.67 -18.04
C ASN A 217 7.46 -24.58 -19.01
N GLY A 218 8.07 -23.39 -18.98
CA GLY A 218 7.65 -22.25 -19.82
C GLY A 218 6.33 -21.60 -19.41
N ARG A 219 5.79 -21.94 -18.24
CA ARG A 219 4.56 -21.35 -17.69
C ARG A 219 4.86 -20.67 -16.36
N LEU A 220 4.35 -19.45 -16.20
CA LEU A 220 4.36 -18.77 -14.91
C LEU A 220 3.37 -19.45 -13.97
N THR A 221 3.86 -19.80 -12.79
CA THR A 221 3.10 -20.40 -11.70
C THR A 221 3.37 -19.62 -10.42
N TYR A 222 2.37 -19.51 -9.56
CA TYR A 222 2.54 -18.88 -8.26
C TYR A 222 2.67 -19.96 -7.18
N ASN A 223 3.82 -20.01 -6.51
CA ASN A 223 4.04 -20.90 -5.38
C ASN A 223 3.57 -20.21 -4.11
N VAL A 224 2.45 -20.66 -3.54
CA VAL A 224 2.02 -20.21 -2.22
C VAL A 224 2.90 -20.89 -1.17
N TRP A 225 3.70 -20.10 -0.45
CA TRP A 225 4.53 -20.63 0.63
C TRP A 225 3.70 -20.84 1.88
N THR A 226 2.84 -19.88 2.19
CA THR A 226 1.96 -19.93 3.36
C THR A 226 0.74 -19.01 3.16
N SER A 227 -0.38 -19.38 3.77
CA SER A 227 -1.63 -18.63 3.72
C SER A 227 -2.41 -18.86 5.01
N PHE A 228 -2.91 -17.80 5.66
CA PHE A 228 -3.66 -17.92 6.92
C PHE A 228 -4.49 -16.67 7.24
N ALA A 229 -5.53 -16.85 8.06
CA ALA A 229 -6.32 -15.74 8.61
C ALA A 229 -5.46 -14.84 9.51
N ALA A 230 -5.58 -13.52 9.40
CA ALA A 230 -4.81 -12.53 10.17
C ALA A 230 -5.13 -12.55 11.67
N ARG A 231 -4.21 -12.03 12.50
CA ARG A 231 -4.33 -11.98 13.97
C ARG A 231 -5.66 -11.40 14.45
N SER A 232 -6.10 -10.28 13.90
CA SER A 232 -7.38 -9.66 14.26
C SER A 232 -8.57 -10.58 13.99
N ALA A 233 -8.58 -11.29 12.85
CA ALA A 233 -9.62 -12.25 12.50
C ALA A 233 -9.59 -13.49 13.39
N ARG A 234 -8.40 -14.06 13.65
CA ARG A 234 -8.24 -15.20 14.57
C ARG A 234 -8.71 -14.90 15.99
N ASN A 235 -8.59 -13.64 16.43
CA ASN A 235 -9.02 -13.17 17.75
C ASN A 235 -10.45 -12.60 17.77
N GLY A 236 -11.21 -12.73 16.67
CA GLY A 236 -12.60 -12.26 16.57
C GLY A 236 -12.78 -10.74 16.55
N LYS A 237 -11.69 -9.97 16.38
CA LYS A 237 -11.71 -8.49 16.30
C LYS A 237 -12.09 -7.97 14.91
N SER A 238 -11.95 -8.81 13.89
CA SER A 238 -12.32 -8.51 12.50
C SER A 238 -12.99 -9.73 11.87
N ARG A 239 -13.85 -9.50 10.88
CA ARG A 239 -14.41 -10.52 10.00
C ARG A 239 -14.04 -10.16 8.56
N PRO A 240 -13.92 -11.14 7.65
CA PRO A 240 -13.69 -10.85 6.25
C PRO A 240 -14.74 -9.87 5.73
N GLU A 241 -14.29 -8.82 5.07
CA GLU A 241 -15.17 -7.77 4.57
C GLU A 241 -15.72 -8.16 3.19
N PRO A 242 -17.03 -8.07 2.95
CA PRO A 242 -17.59 -8.33 1.63
C PRO A 242 -17.13 -7.26 0.64
N SER A 243 -16.95 -7.64 -0.63
CA SER A 243 -16.67 -6.68 -1.69
C SER A 243 -17.91 -5.81 -1.97
N LEU A 244 -17.73 -4.54 -2.34
CA LEU A 244 -18.82 -3.66 -2.78
C LEU A 244 -19.70 -4.24 -3.91
N PHE A 245 -19.15 -5.17 -4.70
CA PHE A 245 -19.84 -5.83 -5.82
C PHE A 245 -20.32 -7.26 -5.53
N SER A 246 -20.34 -7.71 -4.26
CA SER A 246 -20.97 -9.00 -3.95
C SER A 246 -22.49 -8.85 -3.99
N LEU A 247 -23.10 -9.32 -5.09
CA LEU A 247 -24.54 -9.52 -5.25
C LEU A 247 -25.02 -10.74 -4.47
#